data_AF-A0A423VSE4-F1
#
_entry.id   AF-A0A423VSE4-F1
#
_cell.length_a   1.000
_cell.length_b   1.000
_cell.length_c   1.000
_cell.angle_alpha   90.00
_cell.angle_beta   90.00
_cell.angle_gamma   90.00
#
_symmetry.space_group_name_H-M   'P 1'
#
loop_
_entity.id
_entity.type
_entity.pdbx_description
1 polymer ?
#
loop_
_entity_poly.entity_id
_entity_poly.type
_entity_poly.pdbx_seq_one_letter_code
_entity_poly.pdbx_strand_id
1 'polypeptide(L)'
;MIPRGTADAAIHEQGRRLYDRMHVPYVKISDYKAIWAGGKWRDLCGRVKVPVMIDLAELDALWMGTEEHAREFAGGFAASGRVDASVVKGAPHCIELSY
;
A
#
# COMPACT_ATOMS: atom_id res chain seq x y z
N MET A 1 -4.32 3.79 14.06
CA MET A 1 -3.81 2.84 15.08
C MET A 1 -3.99 1.43 14.57
N ILE A 2 -3.09 0.50 14.92
CA ILE A 2 -3.22 -0.92 14.57
C ILE A 2 -4.55 -1.44 15.14
N PRO A 3 -5.44 -2.07 14.34
CA PRO A 3 -6.69 -2.65 14.85
C PRO A 3 -6.47 -3.70 15.94
N ARG A 4 -7.44 -3.87 16.85
CA ARG A 4 -7.36 -4.93 17.87
C ARG A 4 -7.45 -6.31 17.21
N GLY A 5 -6.61 -7.24 17.64
CA GLY A 5 -6.61 -8.62 17.17
C GLY A 5 -5.85 -8.88 15.87
N THR A 6 -5.23 -7.85 15.26
CA THR A 6 -4.45 -7.98 14.01
C THR A 6 -2.94 -8.03 14.24
N ALA A 7 -2.50 -7.94 15.50
CA ALA A 7 -1.11 -8.07 15.92
C ALA A 7 -1.04 -8.69 17.31
N ASP A 8 0.12 -9.23 17.66
CA ASP A 8 0.43 -9.68 19.03
C ASP A 8 0.10 -8.57 20.06
N ALA A 9 -0.42 -8.97 21.22
CA ALA A 9 -0.87 -8.05 22.25
C ALA A 9 0.24 -7.06 22.69
N ALA A 10 1.49 -7.55 22.81
CA ALA A 10 2.62 -6.71 23.18
C ALA A 10 2.96 -5.68 22.09
N ILE A 11 2.73 -6.00 20.81
CA ILE A 11 2.92 -5.06 19.69
C ILE A 11 1.77 -4.05 19.64
N HIS A 12 0.53 -4.49 19.86
CA HIS A 12 -0.63 -3.61 19.89
C HIS A 12 -0.50 -2.55 21.01
N GLU A 13 0.03 -2.89 22.18
CA GLU A 13 0.32 -1.92 23.26
C GLU A 13 1.32 -0.83 22.83
N GLN A 14 2.26 -1.17 21.94
CA GLN A 14 3.20 -0.21 21.36
C GLN A 14 2.58 0.64 20.25
N GLY A 15 1.34 0.35 19.83
CA GLY A 15 0.67 0.98 18.69
C GLY A 15 0.72 2.49 18.74
N ARG A 16 0.47 3.11 19.91
CA ARG A 16 0.54 4.58 20.05
C ARG A 16 1.95 5.13 19.86
N ARG A 17 2.98 4.48 20.44
CA ARG A 17 4.40 4.87 20.26
C ARG A 17 4.84 4.76 18.80
N LEU A 18 4.39 3.72 18.11
CA LEU A 18 4.69 3.49 16.69
C LEU A 18 3.95 4.48 15.78
N TYR A 19 2.74 4.90 16.17
CA TYR A 19 1.93 5.86 15.43
C TYR A 19 2.38 7.31 15.65
N ASP A 20 2.75 7.68 16.87
CA ASP A 20 2.90 9.09 17.29
C ASP A 20 4.14 9.80 16.73
N ARG A 21 4.97 9.17 15.91
CA ARG A 21 6.07 9.86 15.21
C ARG A 21 6.68 8.95 14.16
N MET A 22 6.01 8.81 13.00
CA MET A 22 6.82 8.94 11.79
C MET A 22 7.30 10.39 11.75
N HIS A 23 8.42 10.69 12.41
CA HIS A 23 9.25 11.81 11.98
C HIS A 23 9.71 11.44 10.57
N VAL A 24 8.88 11.79 9.58
CA VAL A 24 9.13 11.49 8.17
C VAL A 24 10.49 12.10 7.84
N PRO A 25 11.56 11.32 7.72
CA PRO A 25 12.87 11.88 7.40
C PRO A 25 12.74 12.57 6.05
N TYR A 26 13.46 13.66 5.82
CA TYR A 26 13.39 14.49 4.61
C TYR A 26 13.34 13.66 3.30
N VAL A 27 14.03 12.51 3.29
CA VAL A 27 14.08 11.53 2.21
C VAL A 27 12.70 10.97 1.81
N LYS A 28 11.80 10.74 2.78
CA LYS A 28 10.43 10.28 2.49
C LYS A 28 9.55 11.38 1.88
N ILE A 29 9.84 12.66 2.17
CA ILE A 29 9.16 13.79 1.52
C ILE A 29 9.62 13.93 0.06
N SER A 30 10.90 13.67 -0.24
CA SER A 30 11.38 13.67 -1.63
C SER A 30 10.74 12.56 -2.46
N ASP A 31 10.58 11.35 -1.92
CA ASP A 31 9.92 10.25 -2.64
C ASP A 31 8.46 10.58 -2.93
N TYR A 32 7.74 11.14 -1.95
CA TYR A 32 6.38 11.63 -2.17
C TYR A 32 6.34 12.63 -3.32
N LYS A 33 7.23 13.62 -3.35
CA LYS A 33 7.26 14.64 -4.42
C LYS A 33 7.70 14.10 -5.78
N ALA A 34 8.59 13.11 -5.79
CA ALA A 34 9.15 12.53 -6.99
C ALA A 34 8.18 11.56 -7.67
N ILE A 35 7.49 10.74 -6.89
CA ILE A 35 6.70 9.61 -7.38
C ILE A 35 5.20 9.90 -7.27
N TRP A 36 4.72 10.35 -6.12
CA TRP A 36 3.29 10.32 -5.80
C TRP A 36 2.58 11.65 -6.06
N ALA A 37 3.22 12.78 -5.74
CA ALA A 37 2.65 14.11 -5.88
C ALA A 37 2.42 14.47 -7.35
N GLY A 38 1.26 15.09 -7.62
CA GLY A 38 0.90 15.56 -8.95
C GLY A 38 0.63 14.42 -9.95
N GLY A 39 0.39 13.19 -9.49
CA GLY A 39 -0.01 12.07 -10.35
C GLY A 39 1.11 11.40 -11.15
N LYS A 40 2.39 11.76 -10.90
CA LYS A 40 3.57 11.23 -11.62
C LYS A 40 3.67 9.70 -11.60
N TRP A 41 3.12 9.05 -10.58
CA TRP A 41 3.08 7.60 -10.47
C TRP A 41 2.38 6.97 -11.67
N ARG A 42 1.35 7.62 -12.23
CA ARG A 42 0.63 7.13 -13.42
C ARG A 42 1.54 7.10 -14.64
N ASP A 43 2.39 8.11 -14.81
CA ASP A 43 3.36 8.14 -15.91
C ASP A 43 4.41 7.04 -15.80
N LEU A 44 4.78 6.66 -14.57
CA LEU A 44 5.72 5.57 -14.29
C LEU A 44 5.04 4.21 -14.56
N CYS A 45 3.87 3.97 -13.97
CA CYS A 45 3.09 2.75 -14.17
C CYS A 45 2.71 2.55 -15.63
N GLY A 46 2.35 3.62 -16.34
CA GLY A 46 1.95 3.60 -17.75
C GLY A 46 3.06 3.19 -18.71
N ARG A 47 4.32 3.09 -18.26
CA ARG A 47 5.46 2.60 -19.07
C ARG A 47 5.69 1.10 -18.94
N VAL A 48 5.04 0.43 -17.99
CA VAL A 48 5.19 -1.01 -17.76
C VAL A 48 4.47 -1.78 -18.86
N LYS A 49 5.20 -2.64 -19.57
CA LYS A 49 4.70 -3.41 -20.74
C LYS A 49 4.52 -4.91 -20.47
N VAL A 50 4.95 -5.37 -19.30
CA VAL A 50 4.84 -6.78 -18.87
C VAL A 50 3.57 -6.97 -18.04
N PRO A 51 3.00 -8.19 -17.98
CA PRO A 51 1.88 -8.49 -17.10
C PRO A 51 2.16 -8.10 -15.65
N VAL A 52 1.14 -7.57 -14.97
CA VAL A 52 1.24 -7.09 -13.59
C VAL A 52 0.20 -7.79 -12.72
N MET A 53 0.63 -8.22 -11.53
CA MET A 53 -0.25 -8.76 -10.49
C MET A 53 -0.10 -7.89 -9.24
N ILE A 54 -1.21 -7.49 -8.65
CA ILE A 54 -1.27 -6.60 -7.49
C ILE A 54 -2.22 -7.20 -6.47
N ASP A 55 -1.72 -7.41 -5.25
CA ASP A 55 -2.53 -7.81 -4.11
C ASP A 55 -2.39 -6.77 -3.01
N LEU A 56 -3.53 -6.23 -2.57
CA LEU A 56 -3.58 -5.18 -1.55
C LEU A 56 -4.23 -5.71 -0.27
N ALA A 57 -3.55 -5.55 0.86
CA ALA A 57 -4.07 -5.97 2.16
C ALA A 57 -5.28 -5.13 2.57
N GLU A 58 -6.37 -5.77 3.03
CA GLU A 58 -7.56 -5.04 3.50
C GLU A 58 -7.30 -4.22 4.77
N LEU A 59 -6.49 -4.76 5.69
CA LEU A 59 -6.19 -4.15 7.00
C LEU A 59 -4.82 -3.44 6.98
N ASP A 60 -4.42 -2.96 5.81
CA ASP A 60 -3.17 -2.23 5.62
C ASP A 60 -3.17 -0.91 6.41
N ALA A 61 -2.06 -0.62 7.10
CA ALA A 61 -1.89 0.61 7.89
C ALA A 61 -1.27 1.77 7.10
N LEU A 62 -0.75 1.50 5.89
CA LEU A 62 -0.06 2.45 5.01
C LEU A 62 -0.89 2.78 3.76
N TRP A 63 -1.65 1.82 3.25
CA TRP A 63 -2.45 1.95 2.02
C TRP A 63 -3.94 1.78 2.31
N MET A 64 -4.80 2.29 1.42
CA MET A 64 -6.24 2.10 1.52
C MET A 64 -6.63 0.75 0.91
N GLY A 65 -6.82 -0.26 1.76
CA GLY A 65 -7.18 -1.64 1.39
C GLY A 65 -8.59 -1.83 0.81
N THR A 66 -9.01 -1.01 -0.15
CA THR A 66 -10.33 -1.09 -0.79
C THR A 66 -10.24 -1.50 -2.25
N GLU A 67 -11.33 -2.11 -2.75
CA GLU A 67 -11.43 -2.53 -4.15
C GLU A 67 -11.34 -1.33 -5.10
N GLU A 68 -11.90 -0.18 -4.71
CA GLU A 68 -11.81 1.06 -5.48
C GLU A 68 -10.35 1.51 -5.63
N HIS A 69 -9.57 1.43 -4.55
CA HIS A 69 -8.16 1.82 -4.56
C HIS A 69 -7.32 0.86 -5.40
N ALA A 70 -7.54 -0.45 -5.25
CA ALA A 70 -6.89 -1.47 -6.06
C ALA A 70 -7.18 -1.26 -7.56
N ARG A 71 -8.44 -1.00 -7.93
CA ARG A 71 -8.83 -0.69 -9.32
C ARG A 71 -8.21 0.61 -9.84
N GLU A 72 -8.17 1.66 -9.02
CA GLU A 72 -7.56 2.93 -9.42
C GLU A 72 -6.07 2.76 -9.77
N PHE A 73 -5.34 2.07 -8.89
CA PHE A 73 -3.91 1.84 -9.06
C PHE A 73 -3.62 0.91 -10.25
N ALA A 74 -4.38 -0.18 -10.39
CA ALA A 74 -4.32 -1.08 -11.54
C ALA A 74 -4.54 -0.35 -12.87
N GLY A 75 -5.50 0.59 -12.90
CA GLY A 75 -5.76 1.44 -14.07
C GLY A 75 -4.60 2.35 -14.49
N GLY A 76 -3.59 2.53 -13.63
CA GLY A 76 -2.35 3.25 -13.98
C GLY A 76 -1.44 2.48 -14.93
N PHE A 77 -1.55 1.16 -15.05
CA PHE A 77 -0.69 0.31 -15.87
C PHE A 77 -1.19 0.18 -17.31
N ALA A 78 -1.49 1.31 -17.95
CA ALA A 78 -2.19 1.38 -19.23
C ALA A 78 -1.48 0.70 -20.42
N ALA A 79 -0.16 0.51 -20.36
CA ALA A 79 0.61 -0.18 -21.40
C ALA A 79 0.81 -1.68 -21.16
N SER A 80 0.34 -2.22 -20.03
CA SER A 80 0.41 -3.65 -19.74
C SER A 80 -0.67 -4.41 -20.50
N GLY A 81 -0.31 -5.55 -21.11
CA GLY A 81 -1.28 -6.43 -21.78
C GLY A 81 -2.20 -7.18 -20.81
N ARG A 82 -1.89 -7.21 -19.51
CA ARG A 82 -2.70 -7.85 -18.46
C ARG A 82 -2.38 -7.25 -17.10
N VAL A 83 -3.43 -6.89 -16.36
CA VAL A 83 -3.31 -6.42 -14.97
C VAL A 83 -4.35 -7.16 -14.13
N ASP A 84 -3.88 -8.00 -13.23
CA ASP A 84 -4.71 -8.63 -12.21
C ASP A 84 -4.53 -7.85 -10.90
N ALA A 85 -5.63 -7.42 -10.29
CA ALA A 85 -5.60 -6.67 -9.03
C ALA A 85 -6.69 -7.18 -8.08
N SER A 86 -6.33 -7.38 -6.82
CA SER A 86 -7.26 -7.87 -5.80
C SER A 86 -7.01 -7.23 -4.43
N VAL A 87 -8.03 -7.29 -3.57
CA VAL A 87 -7.88 -7.03 -2.13
C VAL A 87 -7.86 -8.35 -1.38
N VAL A 88 -6.79 -8.59 -0.61
CA VAL A 88 -6.67 -9.75 0.27
C VAL A 88 -7.39 -9.45 1.57
N LYS A 89 -8.57 -10.05 1.71
CA LYS A 89 -9.48 -9.85 2.85
C LYS A 89 -8.86 -10.33 4.16
N GLY A 90 -9.03 -9.53 5.20
CA GLY A 90 -8.47 -9.80 6.54
C GLY A 90 -6.95 -9.73 6.65
N ALA A 91 -6.20 -9.57 5.56
CA ALA A 91 -4.74 -9.57 5.62
C ALA A 91 -4.17 -8.24 6.16
N PRO A 92 -3.06 -8.29 6.92
CA PRO A 92 -2.29 -7.12 7.31
C PRO A 92 -1.31 -6.70 6.20
N HIS A 93 -0.62 -5.56 6.39
CA HIS A 93 0.35 -5.01 5.41
C HIS A 93 1.38 -6.02 4.90
N CYS A 94 1.98 -6.80 5.81
CA CYS A 94 2.93 -7.87 5.46
C CYS A 94 2.17 -9.19 5.25
N ILE A 95 1.44 -9.28 4.13
CA ILE A 95 0.57 -10.41 3.79
C ILE A 95 1.32 -11.74 3.86
N GLU A 96 2.56 -11.77 3.40
CA GLU A 96 3.44 -12.94 3.38
C GLU A 96 3.84 -13.45 4.78
N LEU A 97 3.64 -12.64 5.82
CA LEU A 97 3.93 -12.97 7.21
C LEU A 97 2.66 -13.27 8.01
N SER A 98 1.49 -13.24 7.36
CA SER A 98 0.22 -13.59 8.01
C SER A 98 0.10 -15.11 8.20
N TYR A 99 -0.55 -15.51 9.30
CA TYR A 99 -0.74 -16.89 9.75
C TYR A 99 -2.17 -17.38 9.54
#